data_AF-A0A352R3A4-F1
#
_entry.id   AF-A0A352R3A4-F1
#
_cell.length_a   1.000
_cell.length_b   1.000
_cell.length_c   1.000
_cell.angle_alpha   90.00
_cell.angle_beta   90.00
_cell.angle_gamma   90.00
#
_symmetry.space_group_name_H-M   'P 1'
#
loop_
_entity.id
_entity.type
_entity.pdbx_description
1 polymer ?
#
loop_
_entity_poly.entity_id
_entity_poly.type
_entity_poly.pdbx_seq_one_letter_code
_entity_poly.pdbx_strand_id
1 'polypeptide(L)' 'MIQASSTTLQLPPLSLYIHIPWCLQKCPYCDFNSHAVGAESVPEQAYIEKLL' A
#
# COMPACT_ATOMS: atom_id res chain seq x y z
N MET A 1 21.58 26.39 37.67
CA MET A 1 21.21 26.79 36.30
C MET A 1 20.41 25.65 35.69
N ILE A 2 19.09 25.80 35.59
CA ILE A 2 18.18 24.75 35.10
C ILE A 2 18.24 24.80 33.56
N GLN A 3 18.87 23.80 32.93
CA GLN A 3 18.87 23.69 31.47
C GLN A 3 17.49 23.22 30.99
N ALA A 4 16.86 24.00 30.11
CA ALA A 4 15.66 23.62 29.40
C ALA A 4 16.01 22.62 28.29
N SER A 5 15.50 21.39 28.41
CA SER A 5 15.60 20.38 27.35
C SER A 5 14.60 20.70 26.25
N SER A 6 15.07 21.38 25.20
CA SER A 6 14.30 21.61 23.98
C SER A 6 14.00 20.28 23.31
N THR A 7 12.75 19.83 23.36
CA THR A 7 12.31 18.62 22.64
C THR A 7 11.97 19.01 21.20
N THR A 8 12.87 18.70 20.27
CA THR A 8 12.60 18.87 18.83
C THR A 8 11.51 17.89 18.41
N LEU A 9 10.40 18.39 17.86
CA LEU A 9 9.37 17.52 17.28
C LEU A 9 9.90 16.97 15.94
N GLN A 10 10.29 15.70 15.95
CA GLN A 10 10.68 14.97 14.75
C GLN A 10 9.42 14.35 14.12
N LEU A 11 9.21 14.59 12.83
CA LEU A 11 8.17 13.89 12.09
C LEU A 11 8.52 12.39 12.00
N PRO A 12 7.52 11.50 12.07
CA PRO A 12 7.76 10.08 11.84
C PRO A 12 8.28 9.86 10.40
N PRO A 13 9.03 8.77 10.16
CA PRO A 13 9.43 8.39 8.82
C PRO A 13 8.21 8.23 7.90
N LEU A 14 8.35 8.65 6.64
CA LEU A 14 7.32 8.49 5.63
C LEU A 14 7.12 7.00 5.30
N SER A 15 5.88 6.57 5.16
CA SER A 15 5.51 5.23 4.68
C SER A 15 4.38 5.33 3.65
N LEU A 16 4.31 4.33 2.75
CA LEU A 16 3.30 4.24 1.71
C LEU A 16 2.71 2.83 1.70
N TYR A 17 1.38 2.76 1.53
CA TYR A 17 0.66 1.51 1.29
C TYR A 17 0.06 1.56 -0.11
N ILE A 18 0.34 0.54 -0.92
CA ILE A 18 -0.24 0.37 -2.26
C ILE A 18 -1.01 -0.94 -2.27
N HIS A 19 -2.27 -0.88 -2.67
CA HIS A 19 -3.15 -2.04 -2.69
C HIS A 19 -3.23 -2.65 -4.09
N ILE A 20 -2.71 -3.86 -4.28
CA ILE A 20 -2.80 -4.58 -5.57
C ILE A 20 -3.99 -5.55 -5.52
N PRO A 21 -5.11 -5.29 -6.24
CA PRO A 21 -6.36 -6.01 -6.07
C PRO A 21 -6.46 -7.31 -6.91
N TRP A 22 -5.34 -7.90 -7.32
CA TRP A 22 -5.33 -9.07 -8.20
C TRP A 22 -4.48 -10.21 -7.66
N CYS A 23 -4.89 -11.43 -8.00
CA CYS A 23 -4.16 -12.66 -7.76
C CYS A 23 -4.38 -13.62 -8.94
N LEU A 24 -3.47 -14.56 -9.17
CA LEU A 24 -3.67 -15.58 -10.21
C LEU A 24 -4.86 -16.51 -9.87
N GLN A 25 -5.04 -16.78 -8.59
CA GLN A 25 -6.12 -17.59 -8.04
C GLN A 25 -6.44 -17.10 -6.63
N LYS A 26 -7.73 -17.10 -6.26
CA LYS A 26 -8.16 -16.72 -4.92
C LYS A 26 -8.19 -17.96 -4.03
N CYS A 27 -7.42 -17.97 -2.94
CA CYS A 27 -7.40 -19.09 -1.99
C CYS A 27 -8.72 -19.18 -1.21
N PRO A 28 -9.14 -20.37 -0.75
CA PRO A 28 -10.39 -20.56 0.00
C PRO A 28 -10.51 -19.74 1.29
N TYR A 29 -9.38 -19.33 1.85
CA TYR A 29 -9.28 -18.54 3.09
C TYR A 29 -8.83 -17.08 2.84
N CYS A 30 -8.77 -16.64 1.57
CA CYS A 30 -8.28 -15.32 1.24
C CYS A 30 -9.28 -14.22 1.64
N ASP A 31 -8.93 -13.40 2.63
CA ASP A 31 -9.69 -12.24 3.11
C ASP A 31 -9.21 -10.90 2.53
N PHE A 32 -8.07 -10.91 1.82
CA PHE A 32 -7.61 -9.75 1.07
C PHE A 32 -8.66 -9.33 0.04
N ASN A 33 -8.80 -8.01 -0.12
CA ASN A 33 -9.61 -7.41 -1.18
C ASN A 33 -8.91 -7.63 -2.54
N SER A 34 -9.04 -8.83 -3.08
CA SER A 34 -8.39 -9.23 -4.34
C SER A 34 -9.31 -10.08 -5.18
N HIS A 35 -9.08 -10.07 -6.50
CA HIS A 35 -9.85 -10.82 -7.48
C HIS A 35 -8.92 -11.73 -8.27
N ALA A 36 -9.38 -12.95 -8.56
CA ALA A 36 -8.65 -13.87 -9.42
C ALA A 36 -8.73 -13.37 -10.86
N VAL A 37 -7.58 -13.16 -11.49
CA VAL A 37 -7.45 -12.76 -12.90
C VAL A 37 -6.28 -13.49 -13.54
N GLY A 38 -6.42 -13.86 -14.81
CA GLY A 38 -5.30 -14.41 -15.59
C GLY A 38 -4.22 -13.35 -15.79
N ALA A 39 -2.96 -13.79 -15.95
CA ALA A 39 -1.82 -12.88 -16.10
C ALA A 39 -2.00 -11.89 -17.26
N GLU A 40 -2.58 -12.33 -18.38
CA GLU A 40 -2.83 -11.48 -19.55
C GLU A 40 -4.02 -10.52 -19.38
N SER A 41 -4.79 -10.67 -18.31
CA SER A 41 -6.01 -9.89 -18.05
C SER A 41 -5.83 -8.79 -17.01
N VAL A 42 -4.62 -8.61 -16.46
CA VAL A 42 -4.34 -7.56 -15.48
C VAL A 42 -4.30 -6.20 -16.18
N PRO A 43 -5.17 -5.25 -15.84
CA PRO A 43 -5.20 -3.93 -16.46
C PRO A 43 -4.15 -2.99 -15.84
N GLU A 44 -2.88 -3.36 -15.93
CA GLU A 44 -1.76 -2.68 -15.24
C GLU A 44 -1.71 -1.18 -15.57
N GLN A 45 -1.72 -0.83 -16.86
CA GLN A 45 -1.61 0.55 -17.30
C GLN A 45 -2.76 1.43 -16.79
N ALA A 46 -3.99 0.94 -16.92
CA ALA A 46 -5.18 1.65 -16.45
C ALA A 46 -5.20 1.81 -14.92
N TYR A 47 -4.61 0.87 -14.17
CA TYR A 47 -4.47 0.97 -12.73
C TYR A 47 -3.47 2.04 -12.32
N ILE A 48 -2.29 2.06 -12.94
CA ILE A 48 -1.25 3.07 -12.67
C ILE A 48 -1.78 4.47 -12.94
N GLU A 49 -2.53 4.66 -14.03
CA GLU A 49 -3.19 5.92 -14.39
C GLU A 49 -4.23 6.40 -13.36
N LYS A 50 -4.66 5.54 -12.43
CA LYS A 50 -5.65 5.87 -11.39
C LYS A 50 -5.05 5.99 -9.99
N LEU A 51 -3.75 5.79 -9.82
CA LEU A 51 -3.08 5.88 -8.52
C LEU A 51 -2.76 7.32 -8.06
N LEU A 52 -2.88 8.31 -8.96
CA LEU A 52 -2.62 9.74 -8.73
C LEU A 52 -3.71 10.60 -9.36
#